data_AF-A0A015ZCG8-F1
#
_entry.id   AF-A0A015ZCG8-F1
#
_cell.length_a   1.000
_cell.length_b   1.000
_cell.length_c   1.000
_cell.angle_alpha   90.00
_cell.angle_beta   90.00
_cell.angle_gamma   90.00
#
_symmetry.space_group_name_H-M   'P 1'
#
loop_
_entity.id
_entity.type
_entity.pdbx_description
1 polymer ?
#
loop_
_entity_poly.entity_id
_entity_poly.type
_entity_poly.pdbx_seq_one_letter_code
_entity_poly.pdbx_strand_id
1 'polypeptide(L)'
;MYTFNEFRARIPIQEIARSLGYWVNPAGGEKFLSLFLGNPKHPEDEIVIFNPKDPAKSTYFSRMAPATDKGNLINFVQNRLDRFGSTTKGGFAGVNEVLSRYLSADNTSINVPSYQSQNRGNDNHPVTFDIKAWAPKTLNDSNNEFLTVRRKLSPKTIDDFRSRCHIYVTGKHNTIAFPFRKPGQMEITNLEMRNYFPENDVNYKSFCKGGDKSSSCWIANFVPYNQVTDLYLFESAIDAMSFYELQGFSKQTTSAFISVGGHVTQGQIEKLIKVFPNTKWHCCFDKDLSGYSFDISVACWLKGKN
;
A
#
# COMPACT_ATOMS: atom_id res chain seq x y z
N MET A 1 17.02 19.90 -32.07
CA MET A 1 17.07 18.67 -31.25
C MET A 1 16.67 19.07 -29.84
N TYR A 2 15.63 18.45 -29.28
CA TYR A 2 15.18 18.78 -27.93
C TYR A 2 16.14 18.19 -26.88
N THR A 3 16.32 18.92 -25.79
CA THR A 3 16.98 18.45 -24.57
C THR A 3 16.04 17.58 -23.75
N PHE A 4 16.58 16.78 -22.82
CA PHE A 4 15.75 15.99 -21.90
C PHE A 4 14.82 16.84 -21.01
N ASN A 5 15.23 18.06 -20.66
CA ASN A 5 14.37 18.97 -19.90
C ASN A 5 13.21 19.48 -20.76
N GLU A 6 13.44 19.76 -22.05
CA GLU A 6 12.38 20.17 -22.98
C GLU A 6 11.39 19.02 -23.24
N PHE A 7 11.87 17.78 -23.37
CA PHE A 7 10.98 16.62 -23.45
C PHE A 7 10.12 16.47 -22.20
N ARG A 8 10.74 16.55 -21.01
CA ARG A 8 10.02 16.47 -19.73
C ARG A 8 8.99 17.59 -19.58
N ALA A 9 9.25 18.79 -20.09
CA ALA A 9 8.30 19.89 -20.03
C ALA A 9 7.09 19.71 -20.97
N ARG A 10 7.22 18.90 -22.03
CA ARG A 10 6.23 18.80 -23.12
C ARG A 10 5.45 17.49 -23.14
N ILE A 11 6.03 16.39 -22.68
CA ILE A 11 5.44 15.05 -22.80
C ILE A 11 5.07 14.53 -21.40
N PRO A 12 3.77 14.42 -21.08
CA PRO A 12 3.33 13.78 -19.86
C PRO A 12 3.63 12.27 -19.90
N ILE A 13 4.09 11.71 -18.77
CA ILE A 13 4.41 10.27 -18.66
C ILE A 13 3.20 9.40 -19.02
N GLN A 14 1.99 9.83 -18.64
CA GLN A 14 0.77 9.09 -18.94
C GLN A 14 0.45 8.99 -20.42
N GLU A 15 0.86 9.94 -21.25
CA GLU A 15 0.56 9.89 -22.69
C GLU A 15 1.45 8.89 -23.40
N ILE A 16 2.74 8.90 -23.07
CA ILE A 16 3.66 7.91 -23.62
C ILE A 16 3.38 6.51 -23.08
N ALA A 17 2.98 6.38 -21.80
CA ALA A 17 2.51 5.11 -21.26
C ALA A 17 1.29 4.59 -22.03
N ARG A 18 0.29 5.44 -22.32
CA ARG A 18 -0.87 5.04 -23.14
C ARG A 18 -0.48 4.57 -24.53
N SER A 19 0.54 5.16 -25.15
CA SER A 19 1.05 4.69 -26.45
C SER A 19 1.64 3.27 -26.41
N LEU A 20 2.09 2.82 -25.24
CA LEU A 20 2.54 1.45 -25.00
C LEU A 20 1.39 0.49 -24.60
N GLY A 21 0.14 0.97 -24.58
CA GLY A 21 -1.03 0.18 -24.18
C GLY A 21 -1.37 0.24 -22.70
N TYR A 22 -0.76 1.17 -21.93
CA TYR A 22 -1.19 1.39 -20.56
C TYR A 22 -2.56 2.06 -20.52
N TRP A 23 -3.39 1.66 -19.56
CA TRP A 23 -4.73 2.21 -19.37
C TRP A 23 -5.00 2.46 -17.89
N VAL A 24 -5.94 3.38 -17.60
CA VAL A 24 -6.15 3.87 -16.23
C VAL A 24 -6.62 2.74 -15.32
N ASN A 25 -5.96 2.57 -14.18
CA ASN A 25 -6.43 1.71 -13.11
C ASN A 25 -7.61 2.41 -12.38
N PRO A 26 -8.87 1.96 -12.54
CA PRO A 26 -10.00 2.59 -11.89
C PRO A 26 -10.03 2.36 -10.38
N ALA A 27 -9.27 1.39 -9.86
CA ALA A 27 -9.10 1.14 -8.43
C ALA A 27 -7.97 1.99 -7.80
N GLY A 28 -7.22 2.73 -8.61
CA GLY A 28 -6.26 3.73 -8.12
C GLY A 28 -7.02 4.91 -7.55
N GLY A 29 -6.92 5.15 -6.24
CA GLY A 29 -7.60 6.28 -5.60
C GLY A 29 -7.24 7.63 -6.21
N GLU A 30 -8.12 8.63 -6.06
CA GLU A 30 -8.07 9.93 -6.75
C GLU A 30 -6.78 10.75 -6.54
N LYS A 31 -5.97 10.40 -5.53
CA LYS A 31 -4.75 11.12 -5.15
C LYS A 31 -3.60 10.94 -6.16
N PHE A 32 -3.51 9.81 -6.85
CA PHE A 32 -2.41 9.53 -7.79
C PHE A 32 -2.93 8.79 -9.03
N LEU A 33 -2.42 9.17 -10.21
CA LEU A 33 -2.80 8.50 -11.45
C LEU A 33 -2.09 7.14 -11.53
N SER A 34 -2.83 6.04 -11.41
CA SER A 34 -2.31 4.69 -11.64
C SER A 34 -2.70 4.18 -13.02
N LEU A 35 -1.76 3.55 -13.73
CA LEU A 35 -1.98 2.93 -15.04
C LEU A 35 -1.50 1.47 -15.04
N PHE A 36 -2.27 0.57 -15.63
CA PHE A 36 -1.90 -0.82 -15.85
C PHE A 36 -1.52 -1.09 -17.30
N LEU A 37 -0.55 -1.97 -17.51
CA LEU A 37 -0.28 -2.59 -18.79
C LEU A 37 -0.84 -4.02 -18.81
N GLY A 38 -1.50 -4.40 -19.91
CA GLY A 38 -2.07 -5.74 -20.06
C GLY A 38 -3.38 -5.93 -19.28
N ASN A 39 -3.60 -7.15 -18.79
CA ASN A 39 -4.90 -7.55 -18.23
C ASN A 39 -5.12 -6.99 -16.81
N PRO A 40 -6.24 -6.33 -16.49
CA PRO A 40 -6.53 -5.83 -15.13
C PRO A 40 -6.45 -6.87 -14.00
N LYS A 41 -6.74 -8.13 -14.31
CA LYS A 41 -6.68 -9.24 -13.34
C LYS A 41 -5.25 -9.74 -13.13
N HIS A 42 -4.41 -9.63 -14.16
CA HIS A 42 -3.01 -10.05 -14.20
C HIS A 42 -2.19 -9.02 -14.99
N PRO A 43 -1.96 -7.83 -14.43
CA PRO A 43 -1.25 -6.79 -15.14
C PRO A 43 0.19 -7.25 -15.42
N GLU A 44 0.71 -6.91 -16.59
CA GLU A 44 2.14 -7.08 -16.90
C GLU A 44 2.96 -6.05 -16.14
N ASP A 45 2.39 -4.87 -15.91
CA ASP A 45 2.98 -3.79 -15.15
C ASP A 45 1.90 -2.87 -14.56
N GLU A 46 2.21 -2.21 -13.45
CA GLU A 46 1.41 -1.13 -12.87
C GLU A 46 2.33 0.02 -12.51
N ILE A 47 2.08 1.21 -13.07
CA ILE A 47 2.81 2.42 -12.72
C ILE A 47 1.91 3.40 -11.98
N VAL A 48 2.48 4.08 -11.00
CA VAL A 48 1.83 5.22 -10.33
C VAL A 48 2.57 6.49 -10.71
N ILE A 49 1.83 7.49 -11.18
CA ILE A 49 2.34 8.77 -11.65
C ILE A 49 1.99 9.87 -10.63
N PHE A 50 3.03 10.58 -10.19
CA PHE A 50 2.94 11.77 -9.35
C PHE A 50 2.98 13.03 -10.22
N ASN A 51 2.30 14.09 -9.76
CA ASN A 51 2.16 15.36 -10.47
C ASN A 51 1.75 15.23 -11.95
N PRO A 52 0.73 14.40 -12.30
CA PRO A 52 0.40 14.12 -13.70
C PRO A 52 -0.04 15.37 -14.49
N LYS A 53 -0.39 16.47 -13.81
CA LYS A 53 -0.78 17.75 -14.41
C LYS A 53 0.41 18.67 -14.74
N ASP A 54 1.61 18.39 -14.23
CA ASP A 54 2.84 19.16 -14.48
C ASP A 54 3.93 18.20 -15.02
N PRO A 55 4.04 18.04 -16.36
CA PRO A 55 4.98 17.10 -16.97
C PRO A 55 6.43 17.31 -16.52
N ALA A 56 6.87 18.56 -16.34
CA ALA A 56 8.25 18.88 -15.97
C ALA A 56 8.62 18.30 -14.60
N LYS A 57 7.64 18.27 -13.67
CA LYS A 57 7.78 17.76 -12.31
C LYS A 57 7.17 16.37 -12.12
N SER A 58 6.66 15.76 -13.19
CA SER A 58 6.03 14.45 -13.12
C SER A 58 7.07 13.36 -12.95
N THR A 59 6.75 12.42 -12.05
CA THR A 59 7.56 11.24 -11.78
C THR A 59 6.67 10.01 -11.68
N TYR A 60 7.26 8.82 -11.81
CA TYR A 60 6.57 7.56 -11.66
C TYR A 60 7.38 6.55 -10.84
N PHE A 61 6.71 5.49 -10.40
CA PHE A 61 7.35 4.23 -10.05
C PHE A 61 6.47 3.08 -10.54
N SER A 62 7.10 1.97 -10.93
CA SER A 62 6.41 0.70 -11.14
C SER A 62 6.21 -0.04 -9.81
N ARG A 63 5.05 -0.68 -9.66
CA ARG A 63 4.73 -1.59 -8.55
C ARG A 63 5.10 -3.05 -8.84
N MET A 64 5.43 -3.37 -10.09
CA MET A 64 5.63 -4.74 -10.57
C MET A 64 7.02 -5.01 -11.12
N ALA A 65 7.76 -3.96 -11.47
CA ALA A 65 9.14 -4.02 -11.94
C ALA A 65 10.14 -3.76 -10.78
N PRO A 66 11.46 -3.95 -11.01
CA PRO A 66 12.48 -3.71 -9.99
C PRO A 66 12.42 -2.29 -9.40
N ALA A 67 12.96 -2.09 -8.19
CA ALA A 67 12.93 -0.81 -7.49
C ALA A 67 13.65 0.35 -8.22
N THR A 68 14.44 0.03 -9.25
CA THR A 68 15.09 0.97 -10.16
C THR A 68 14.16 1.50 -11.25
N ASP A 69 13.00 0.87 -11.47
CA ASP A 69 11.99 1.29 -12.43
C ASP A 69 11.10 2.40 -11.88
N LYS A 70 11.72 3.56 -11.71
CA LYS A 70 11.13 4.79 -11.20
C LYS A 70 11.92 5.99 -11.70
N GLY A 71 11.33 7.18 -11.57
CA GLY A 71 12.00 8.44 -11.92
C GLY A 71 11.11 9.31 -12.77
N ASN A 72 11.68 10.00 -13.75
CA ASN A 72 10.94 10.88 -14.64
C ASN A 72 10.68 10.21 -16.01
N LEU A 73 10.13 10.97 -16.95
CA LEU A 73 9.88 10.55 -18.33
C LEU A 73 11.07 9.80 -18.98
N ILE A 74 12.29 10.29 -18.77
CA ILE A 74 13.50 9.71 -19.39
C ILE A 74 13.72 8.29 -18.86
N ASN A 75 13.58 8.10 -17.54
CA ASN A 75 13.67 6.79 -16.92
C ASN A 75 12.56 5.85 -17.40
N PHE A 76 11.34 6.36 -17.52
CA PHE A 76 10.19 5.58 -17.99
C PHE A 76 10.44 4.96 -19.37
N VAL A 77 10.89 5.80 -20.31
CA VAL A 77 11.21 5.36 -21.68
C VAL A 77 12.41 4.45 -21.68
N GLN A 78 13.47 4.79 -20.95
CA GLN A 78 14.70 4.00 -20.90
C GLN A 78 14.45 2.56 -20.44
N ASN A 79 13.59 2.37 -19.43
CA ASN A 79 13.25 1.06 -18.88
C ASN A 79 12.28 0.25 -19.75
N ARG A 80 11.79 0.83 -20.86
CA ARG A 80 10.82 0.22 -21.77
C ARG A 80 11.23 0.34 -23.23
N LEU A 81 12.50 0.64 -23.53
CA LEU A 81 13.00 0.82 -24.90
C LEU A 81 12.70 -0.39 -25.80
N ASP A 82 12.77 -1.59 -25.23
CA ASP A 82 12.44 -2.87 -25.87
C ASP A 82 10.98 -2.96 -26.34
N ARG A 83 10.07 -2.23 -25.71
CA ARG A 83 8.64 -2.19 -26.07
C ARG A 83 8.34 -1.19 -27.17
N PHE A 84 9.27 -0.30 -27.51
CA PHE A 84 9.15 0.60 -28.65
C PHE A 84 9.74 -0.09 -29.88
N GLY A 85 8.90 -0.81 -30.63
CA GLY A 85 9.30 -1.66 -31.76
C GLY A 85 9.99 -0.98 -32.96
N SER A 86 10.24 0.32 -32.90
CA SER A 86 10.93 1.11 -33.93
C SER A 86 12.22 1.77 -33.43
N THR A 87 12.74 1.38 -32.26
CA THR A 87 13.96 1.97 -31.69
C THR A 87 15.20 1.28 -32.24
N THR A 88 16.08 2.02 -32.90
CA THR A 88 17.32 1.48 -33.49
C THR A 88 18.54 1.56 -32.57
N LYS A 89 18.42 2.25 -31.42
CA LYS A 89 19.52 2.57 -30.51
C LYS A 89 19.20 2.20 -29.06
N GLY A 90 20.23 1.85 -28.28
CA GLY A 90 20.12 1.63 -26.83
C GLY A 90 20.34 2.90 -25.99
N GLY A 91 20.03 2.81 -24.69
CA GLY A 91 20.33 3.86 -23.71
C GLY A 91 19.73 5.23 -24.05
N PHE A 92 20.42 6.31 -23.68
CA PHE A 92 19.95 7.69 -23.88
C PHE A 92 19.75 8.08 -25.35
N ALA A 93 20.49 7.44 -26.27
CA ALA A 93 20.29 7.67 -27.70
C ALA A 93 18.95 7.10 -28.19
N GLY A 94 18.56 5.92 -27.69
CA GLY A 94 17.24 5.34 -27.92
C GLY A 94 16.11 6.17 -27.31
N VAL A 95 16.31 6.68 -26.09
CA VAL A 95 15.33 7.56 -25.44
C VAL A 95 15.10 8.84 -26.26
N ASN A 96 16.18 9.49 -26.72
CA ASN A 96 16.08 10.66 -27.59
C ASN A 96 15.35 10.36 -28.89
N GLU A 97 15.61 9.19 -29.49
CA GLU A 97 14.93 8.75 -30.72
C GLU A 97 13.42 8.60 -30.51
N VAL A 98 13.01 7.87 -29.47
CA VAL A 98 11.60 7.65 -29.13
C VAL A 98 10.88 8.98 -28.85
N LEU A 99 11.44 9.83 -27.99
CA LEU A 99 10.80 11.09 -27.60
C LEU A 99 10.79 12.12 -28.75
N SER A 100 11.85 12.17 -29.57
CA SER A 100 11.86 13.03 -30.76
C SER A 100 10.78 12.61 -31.74
N ARG A 101 10.64 11.30 -31.97
CA ARG A 101 9.60 10.74 -32.84
C ARG A 101 8.20 11.06 -32.32
N TYR A 102 7.99 10.93 -31.02
CA TYR A 102 6.73 11.28 -30.36
C TYR A 102 6.33 12.75 -30.58
N LEU A 103 7.29 13.69 -30.51
CA LEU A 103 7.03 15.12 -30.77
C LEU A 103 7.03 15.53 -32.25
N SER A 104 7.60 14.72 -33.14
CA SER A 104 7.67 15.02 -34.57
C SER A 104 6.47 14.48 -35.36
N ALA A 105 5.67 13.60 -34.75
CA ALA A 105 4.46 13.08 -35.35
C ALA A 105 3.32 14.10 -35.21
N ASP A 106 3.11 14.92 -36.24
CA ASP A 106 1.80 15.52 -36.50
C ASP A 106 0.80 14.38 -36.76
N ASN A 107 -0.02 14.04 -35.76
CA ASN A 107 -1.29 13.33 -35.89
C ASN A 107 -1.35 11.98 -36.65
N THR A 108 -0.25 11.27 -36.88
CA THR A 108 -0.34 9.83 -37.23
C THR A 108 -0.35 9.02 -35.94
N SER A 109 -1.55 8.66 -35.52
CA SER A 109 -1.83 7.64 -34.51
C SER A 109 -0.86 6.47 -34.65
N ILE A 110 -0.08 6.21 -33.59
CA ILE A 110 0.59 4.92 -33.41
C ILE A 110 -0.51 3.87 -33.59
N ASN A 111 -0.36 2.99 -34.59
CA ASN A 111 -1.34 1.97 -34.91
C ASN A 111 -1.46 1.00 -33.72
N VAL A 112 -2.40 1.29 -32.82
CA VAL A 112 -2.77 0.41 -31.70
C VAL A 112 -3.86 -0.52 -32.24
N PRO A 113 -3.77 -1.85 -32.06
CA PRO A 113 -4.91 -2.73 -32.30
C PRO A 113 -6.07 -2.21 -31.46
N SER A 114 -7.16 -1.82 -32.12
CA SER A 114 -8.37 -1.41 -31.43
C SER A 114 -8.82 -2.57 -30.55
N TYR A 115 -8.66 -2.44 -29.22
CA TYR A 115 -9.49 -3.23 -28.31
C TYR A 115 -10.89 -2.66 -28.47
N GLN A 116 -11.63 -3.22 -29.43
CA GLN A 116 -13.07 -3.12 -29.43
C GLN A 116 -13.50 -3.59 -28.05
N SER A 117 -14.19 -2.70 -27.32
CA SER A 117 -14.94 -3.08 -26.14
C SER A 117 -15.85 -4.21 -26.57
N GLN A 118 -15.42 -5.45 -26.36
CA GLN A 118 -16.34 -6.56 -26.37
C GLN A 118 -17.19 -6.28 -25.15
N ASN A 119 -18.38 -5.76 -25.41
CA ASN A 119 -19.55 -5.92 -24.57
C ASN A 119 -19.58 -7.39 -24.11
N ARG A 120 -18.94 -7.64 -22.99
CA ARG A 120 -18.98 -8.86 -22.21
C ARG A 120 -19.34 -8.36 -20.83
N GLY A 121 -20.42 -8.93 -20.31
CA GLY A 121 -21.30 -8.33 -19.31
C GLY A 121 -20.58 -7.73 -18.12
N ASN A 122 -21.31 -6.85 -17.43
CA ASN A 122 -21.11 -6.50 -16.04
C ASN A 122 -20.89 -7.75 -15.18
N ASP A 123 -19.68 -8.31 -15.19
CA ASP A 123 -19.19 -9.14 -14.11
C ASP A 123 -18.56 -8.19 -13.10
N ASN A 124 -19.44 -7.35 -12.54
CA ASN A 124 -19.25 -6.53 -11.34
C ASN A 124 -19.09 -7.44 -10.11
N HIS A 125 -18.20 -8.42 -10.18
CA HIS A 125 -17.82 -9.17 -8.99
C HIS A 125 -16.78 -8.33 -8.25
N PRO A 126 -17.11 -7.81 -7.05
CA PRO A 126 -16.13 -7.14 -6.22
C PRO A 126 -14.94 -8.09 -6.05
N VAL A 127 -13.71 -7.61 -6.17
CA VAL A 127 -12.54 -8.42 -5.80
C VAL A 127 -12.67 -8.71 -4.31
N THR A 128 -13.02 -9.94 -3.97
CA THR A 128 -13.23 -10.37 -2.59
C THR A 128 -11.90 -10.82 -1.98
N PHE A 129 -11.65 -10.42 -0.73
CA PHE A 129 -10.56 -10.97 0.06
C PHE A 129 -10.74 -12.48 0.24
N ASP A 130 -9.70 -13.25 -0.10
CA ASP A 130 -9.62 -14.67 0.20
C ASP A 130 -8.40 -14.94 1.08
N ILE A 131 -8.64 -15.25 2.35
CA ILE A 131 -7.58 -15.58 3.29
C ILE A 131 -6.81 -16.85 2.91
N LYS A 132 -7.46 -17.80 2.20
CA LYS A 132 -6.82 -19.06 1.81
C LYS A 132 -5.71 -18.84 0.79
N ALA A 133 -5.88 -17.87 -0.11
CA ALA A 133 -4.85 -17.46 -1.06
C ALA A 133 -3.55 -16.99 -0.38
N TRP A 134 -3.64 -16.49 0.86
CA TRP A 134 -2.49 -16.04 1.65
C TRP A 134 -1.95 -17.10 2.60
N ALA A 135 -2.69 -18.19 2.85
CA ALA A 135 -2.29 -19.32 3.69
C ALA A 135 -1.50 -18.90 4.96
N PRO A 136 -2.06 -18.03 5.84
CA PRO A 136 -1.34 -17.52 7.00
C PRO A 136 -0.96 -18.66 7.96
N LYS A 137 0.29 -18.63 8.41
CA LYS A 137 0.88 -19.59 9.34
C LYS A 137 1.22 -18.91 10.66
N THR A 138 1.31 -19.70 11.72
CA THR A 138 1.76 -19.21 13.03
C THR A 138 3.20 -18.72 12.97
N LEU A 139 3.47 -17.58 13.59
CA LEU A 139 4.82 -17.09 13.84
C LEU A 139 5.54 -18.02 14.84
N ASN A 140 6.80 -18.33 14.57
CA ASN A 140 7.70 -19.10 15.43
C ASN A 140 9.11 -18.46 15.41
N ASP A 141 10.06 -19.04 16.15
CA ASP A 141 11.39 -18.44 16.30
C ASP A 141 12.25 -18.52 15.04
N SER A 142 11.94 -19.43 14.11
CA SER A 142 12.68 -19.56 12.85
C SER A 142 12.15 -18.65 11.73
N ASN A 143 11.05 -17.92 11.95
CA ASN A 143 10.42 -17.08 10.92
C ASN A 143 10.07 -15.66 11.42
N ASN A 144 10.72 -15.18 12.49
CA ASN A 144 10.46 -13.87 13.09
C ASN A 144 11.58 -12.84 12.87
N GLU A 145 12.57 -13.12 12.01
CA GLU A 145 13.79 -12.32 11.84
C GLU A 145 13.49 -10.83 11.53
N PHE A 146 12.45 -10.55 10.73
CA PHE A 146 12.04 -9.18 10.47
C PHE A 146 11.68 -8.41 11.75
N LEU A 147 11.03 -9.06 12.73
CA LEU A 147 10.66 -8.43 13.99
C LEU A 147 11.84 -8.30 14.94
N THR A 148 12.66 -9.34 15.07
CA THR A 148 13.78 -9.39 16.02
C THR A 148 14.99 -8.59 15.53
N VAL A 149 15.38 -8.72 14.26
CA VAL A 149 16.59 -8.09 13.71
C VAL A 149 16.28 -6.72 13.15
N ARG A 150 15.31 -6.61 12.24
CA ARG A 150 15.01 -5.35 11.54
C ARG A 150 14.21 -4.38 12.42
N ARG A 151 13.23 -4.87 13.18
CA ARG A 151 12.41 -4.02 14.07
C ARG A 151 12.88 -3.99 15.52
N LYS A 152 13.87 -4.82 15.88
CA LYS A 152 14.49 -4.86 17.21
C LYS A 152 13.51 -5.06 18.37
N LEU A 153 12.39 -5.73 18.11
CA LEU A 153 11.43 -6.11 19.14
C LEU A 153 11.98 -7.29 19.93
N SER A 154 11.83 -7.25 21.25
CA SER A 154 12.30 -8.35 22.11
C SER A 154 11.48 -9.64 21.88
N PRO A 155 12.09 -10.81 22.11
CA PRO A 155 11.38 -12.09 22.05
C PRO A 155 10.13 -12.11 22.95
N LYS A 156 10.19 -11.51 24.14
CA LYS A 156 9.05 -11.39 25.06
C LYS A 156 7.88 -10.66 24.41
N THR A 157 8.12 -9.51 23.80
CA THR A 157 7.05 -8.74 23.13
C THR A 157 6.46 -9.57 21.99
N ILE A 158 7.30 -10.17 21.16
CA ILE A 158 6.84 -11.03 20.06
C ILE A 158 6.00 -12.21 20.59
N ASP A 159 6.43 -12.83 21.69
CA ASP A 159 5.73 -13.93 22.37
C ASP A 159 4.35 -13.53 22.87
N ASP A 160 4.26 -12.37 23.53
CA ASP A 160 3.00 -11.87 24.05
C ASP A 160 1.98 -11.74 22.92
N PHE A 161 2.32 -11.06 21.82
CA PHE A 161 1.41 -10.85 20.69
C PHE A 161 1.12 -12.13 19.89
N ARG A 162 2.13 -12.98 19.62
CA ARG A 162 1.90 -14.23 18.85
C ARG A 162 1.03 -15.22 19.61
N SER A 163 1.12 -15.26 20.95
CA SER A 163 0.34 -16.18 21.80
C SER A 163 -1.18 -15.96 21.71
N ARG A 164 -1.61 -14.79 21.22
CA ARG A 164 -3.02 -14.42 21.01
C ARG A 164 -3.40 -14.29 19.54
N CYS A 165 -2.59 -14.85 18.62
CA CYS A 165 -2.84 -14.80 17.17
C CYS A 165 -2.92 -13.36 16.62
N HIS A 166 -2.15 -12.43 17.20
CA HIS A 166 -2.03 -11.07 16.68
C HIS A 166 -0.96 -10.95 15.59
N ILE A 167 -0.19 -12.00 15.32
CA ILE A 167 0.86 -12.00 14.29
C ILE A 167 0.85 -13.34 13.57
N TYR A 168 0.90 -13.29 12.25
CA TYR A 168 1.06 -14.44 11.37
C TYR A 168 2.25 -14.24 10.43
N VAL A 169 2.55 -15.30 9.69
CA VAL A 169 3.52 -15.31 8.60
C VAL A 169 2.84 -15.81 7.33
N THR A 170 3.07 -15.15 6.20
CA THR A 170 2.49 -15.50 4.89
C THR A 170 3.54 -15.51 3.79
N GLY A 171 3.22 -16.18 2.69
CA GLY A 171 4.04 -16.23 1.48
C GLY A 171 5.33 -17.02 1.65
N LYS A 172 6.15 -17.00 0.60
CA LYS A 172 7.42 -17.76 0.53
C LYS A 172 8.58 -17.09 1.28
N HIS A 173 8.49 -15.78 1.51
CA HIS A 173 9.56 -14.97 2.12
C HIS A 173 9.35 -14.73 3.63
N ASN A 174 8.56 -15.58 4.30
CA ASN A 174 8.18 -15.39 5.69
C ASN A 174 7.70 -13.96 6.00
N THR A 175 6.81 -13.42 5.17
CA THR A 175 6.31 -12.05 5.33
C THR A 175 5.44 -11.97 6.57
N ILE A 176 5.74 -11.04 7.47
CA ILE A 176 4.93 -10.81 8.66
C ILE A 176 3.58 -10.26 8.24
N ALA A 177 2.51 -10.83 8.80
CA ALA A 177 1.14 -10.46 8.51
C ALA A 177 0.39 -10.14 9.81
N PHE A 178 -0.07 -8.91 9.92
CA PHE A 178 -0.91 -8.46 11.02
C PHE A 178 -2.38 -8.58 10.61
N PRO A 179 -3.18 -9.41 11.32
CA PRO A 179 -4.56 -9.69 10.95
C PRO A 179 -5.51 -8.54 11.29
N PHE A 180 -6.16 -7.98 10.27
CA PHE A 180 -7.18 -6.97 10.42
C PHE A 180 -8.55 -7.62 10.55
N ARG A 181 -9.34 -7.15 11.51
CA ARG A 181 -10.70 -7.62 11.80
C ARG A 181 -11.62 -6.43 11.97
N LYS A 182 -12.90 -6.61 11.63
CA LYS A 182 -13.92 -5.64 12.06
C LYS A 182 -14.01 -5.71 13.58
N PRO A 183 -14.00 -4.58 14.31
CA PRO A 183 -14.16 -4.60 15.75
C PRO A 183 -15.38 -5.43 16.18
N GLY A 184 -15.20 -6.32 17.15
CA GLY A 184 -16.25 -7.22 17.63
C GLY A 184 -16.41 -8.52 16.81
N GLN A 185 -15.62 -8.71 15.75
CA GLN A 185 -15.64 -9.90 14.91
C GLN A 185 -14.29 -10.63 14.95
N MET A 186 -14.34 -11.96 14.87
CA MET A 186 -13.14 -12.80 14.87
C MET A 186 -12.57 -13.06 13.47
N GLU A 187 -13.39 -12.88 12.44
CA GLU A 187 -13.02 -13.08 11.05
C GLU A 187 -11.95 -12.07 10.63
N ILE A 188 -10.88 -12.59 10.04
CA ILE A 188 -9.83 -11.78 9.42
C ILE A 188 -10.38 -11.30 8.07
N THR A 189 -10.42 -9.98 7.89
CA THR A 189 -10.93 -9.35 6.66
C THR A 189 -9.83 -8.70 5.81
N ASN A 190 -8.60 -8.64 6.33
CA ASN A 190 -7.41 -8.18 5.62
C ASN A 190 -6.15 -8.60 6.39
N LEU A 191 -4.98 -8.51 5.76
CA LEU A 191 -3.68 -8.61 6.42
C LEU A 191 -2.84 -7.37 6.08
N GLU A 192 -2.31 -6.71 7.08
CA GLU A 192 -1.21 -5.76 6.88
C GLU A 192 0.10 -6.54 6.81
N MET A 193 0.72 -6.54 5.64
CA MET A 193 1.96 -7.28 5.40
C MET A 193 3.19 -6.39 5.54
N ARG A 194 4.24 -6.96 6.13
CA ARG A 194 5.52 -6.30 6.40
C ARG A 194 6.68 -7.26 6.18
N ASN A 195 7.71 -6.78 5.50
CA ASN A 195 8.99 -7.47 5.41
C ASN A 195 10.13 -6.49 5.15
N TYR A 196 11.36 -6.99 5.13
CA TYR A 196 12.54 -6.27 4.68
C TYR A 196 13.34 -7.20 3.79
N PHE A 197 13.81 -6.68 2.66
CA PHE A 197 14.58 -7.39 1.65
C PHE A 197 16.01 -6.82 1.66
N PRO A 198 16.95 -7.43 2.41
CA PRO A 198 18.31 -6.93 2.57
C PRO A 198 19.06 -6.80 1.25
N GLU A 199 18.76 -7.66 0.27
CA GLU A 199 19.39 -7.68 -1.05
C GLU A 199 19.27 -6.34 -1.80
N ASN A 200 18.21 -5.57 -1.51
CA ASN A 200 17.90 -4.31 -2.18
C ASN A 200 17.69 -3.15 -1.20
N ASP A 201 17.90 -3.36 0.10
CA ASP A 201 17.57 -2.40 1.19
C ASP A 201 16.14 -1.84 1.09
N VAL A 202 15.16 -2.72 0.85
CA VAL A 202 13.75 -2.31 0.68
C VAL A 202 12.90 -2.80 1.85
N ASN A 203 12.17 -1.88 2.49
CA ASN A 203 11.07 -2.24 3.38
C ASN A 203 9.82 -2.55 2.54
N TYR A 204 9.26 -3.73 2.70
CA TYR A 204 7.99 -4.12 2.10
C TYR A 204 6.82 -3.79 3.02
N LYS A 205 5.80 -3.16 2.45
CA LYS A 205 4.53 -2.82 3.10
C LYS A 205 3.41 -2.98 2.09
N SER A 206 2.40 -3.79 2.43
CA SER A 206 1.22 -3.95 1.58
C SER A 206 0.00 -4.41 2.39
N PHE A 207 -1.17 -4.41 1.76
CA PHE A 207 -2.40 -5.03 2.24
C PHE A 207 -2.90 -6.03 1.21
N CYS A 208 -3.71 -7.00 1.63
CA CYS A 208 -4.30 -7.95 0.70
C CYS A 208 -5.31 -7.28 -0.22
N LYS A 209 -5.27 -7.66 -1.50
CA LYS A 209 -6.26 -7.23 -2.50
C LYS A 209 -7.66 -7.67 -2.06
N GLY A 210 -8.64 -6.77 -2.20
CA GLY A 210 -10.03 -7.01 -1.78
C GLY A 210 -10.28 -6.98 -0.28
N GLY A 211 -9.24 -6.75 0.54
CA GLY A 211 -9.37 -6.70 1.99
C GLY A 211 -9.98 -5.38 2.49
N ASP A 212 -10.79 -5.47 3.53
CA ASP A 212 -11.44 -4.30 4.13
C ASP A 212 -10.44 -3.51 4.97
N LYS A 213 -10.13 -2.28 4.53
CA LYS A 213 -9.34 -1.29 5.30
C LYS A 213 -10.19 -0.21 5.94
N SER A 214 -11.42 -0.01 5.43
CA SER A 214 -12.30 1.10 5.80
C SER A 214 -13.01 0.91 7.15
N SER A 215 -12.96 -0.32 7.65
CA SER A 215 -13.86 -0.78 8.68
C SER A 215 -13.26 -1.83 9.60
N SER A 216 -11.99 -2.18 9.34
CA SER A 216 -11.25 -3.17 10.09
C SER A 216 -9.96 -2.57 10.61
N CYS A 217 -9.53 -3.08 11.76
CA CYS A 217 -8.30 -2.71 12.41
C CYS A 217 -7.53 -3.97 12.78
N TRP A 218 -6.22 -3.84 12.94
CA TRP A 218 -5.51 -4.79 13.78
C TRP A 218 -5.78 -4.41 15.23
N ILE A 219 -6.30 -5.36 16.00
CA ILE A 219 -6.79 -5.15 17.38
C ILE A 219 -6.06 -6.15 18.25
N ALA A 220 -5.24 -5.65 19.18
CA ALA A 220 -4.50 -6.47 20.13
C ALA A 220 -4.83 -6.07 21.57
N ASN A 221 -5.33 -7.02 22.34
CA ASN A 221 -5.65 -6.87 23.75
C ASN A 221 -5.50 -8.23 24.42
N PHE A 222 -5.01 -8.24 25.66
CA PHE A 222 -4.65 -9.50 26.33
C PHE A 222 -5.69 -9.95 27.37
N VAL A 223 -6.62 -9.05 27.70
CA VAL A 223 -7.80 -9.25 28.55
C VAL A 223 -9.08 -9.24 27.71
N PRO A 224 -10.21 -9.80 28.18
CA PRO A 224 -11.50 -9.67 27.51
C PRO A 224 -11.90 -8.21 27.22
N TYR A 225 -12.66 -7.96 26.15
CA TYR A 225 -13.00 -6.60 25.70
C TYR A 225 -13.67 -5.74 26.79
N ASN A 226 -14.51 -6.34 27.63
CA ASN A 226 -15.18 -5.63 28.73
C ASN A 226 -14.25 -5.28 29.91
N GLN A 227 -13.01 -5.74 29.91
CA GLN A 227 -11.98 -5.40 30.90
C GLN A 227 -10.97 -4.39 30.37
N VAL A 228 -11.08 -3.98 29.09
CA VAL A 228 -10.21 -2.95 28.53
C VAL A 228 -10.57 -1.59 29.14
N THR A 229 -9.57 -0.87 29.65
CA THR A 229 -9.70 0.46 30.27
C THR A 229 -9.19 1.56 29.35
N ASP A 230 -8.17 1.27 28.53
CA ASP A 230 -7.47 2.22 27.69
C ASP A 230 -7.31 1.67 26.27
N LEU A 231 -7.50 2.53 25.28
CA LEU A 231 -7.36 2.20 23.87
C LEU A 231 -6.34 3.14 23.25
N TYR A 232 -5.28 2.58 22.69
CA TYR A 232 -4.19 3.30 22.02
C TYR A 232 -4.26 3.07 20.50
N LEU A 233 -4.36 4.14 19.71
CA LEU A 233 -4.43 4.09 18.24
C LEU A 233 -3.09 4.41 17.58
N PHE A 234 -2.71 3.59 16.60
CA PHE A 234 -1.46 3.70 15.86
C PHE A 234 -1.69 3.56 14.36
N GLU A 235 -0.76 4.10 13.55
CA GLU A 235 -0.80 3.93 12.10
C GLU A 235 -0.44 2.50 11.66
N SER A 236 0.46 1.81 12.37
CA SER A 236 0.81 0.42 12.07
C SER A 236 0.88 -0.46 13.31
N ALA A 237 0.72 -1.77 13.11
CA ALA A 237 0.83 -2.74 14.19
C ALA A 237 2.25 -2.79 14.82
N ILE A 238 3.28 -2.44 14.03
CA ILE A 238 4.66 -2.38 14.52
C ILE A 238 4.80 -1.24 15.54
N ASP A 239 4.24 -0.05 15.26
CA ASP A 239 4.31 1.09 16.17
C ASP A 239 3.60 0.76 17.50
N ALA A 240 2.45 0.08 17.41
CA ALA A 240 1.71 -0.40 18.56
C ALA A 240 2.52 -1.39 19.42
N MET A 241 3.20 -2.36 18.79
CA MET A 241 4.06 -3.31 19.49
C MET A 241 5.30 -2.65 20.09
N SER A 242 5.92 -1.70 19.38
CA SER A 242 7.06 -0.94 19.87
C SER A 242 6.66 -0.08 21.08
N PHE A 243 5.49 0.57 21.03
CA PHE A 243 4.97 1.31 22.17
C PHE A 243 4.69 0.38 23.36
N TYR A 244 4.09 -0.78 23.12
CA TYR A 244 3.89 -1.80 24.16
C TYR A 244 5.18 -2.17 24.88
N GLU A 245 6.25 -2.39 24.11
CA GLU A 245 7.57 -2.71 24.65
C GLU A 245 8.18 -1.54 25.44
N LEU A 246 8.18 -0.35 24.86
CA LEU A 246 8.79 0.85 25.46
C LEU A 246 8.09 1.29 26.74
N GLN A 247 6.77 1.09 26.85
CA GLN A 247 6.00 1.38 28.06
C GLN A 247 6.08 0.28 29.12
N GLY A 248 6.75 -0.84 28.83
CA GLY A 248 6.88 -1.96 29.77
C GLY A 248 5.55 -2.70 30.02
N PHE A 249 4.64 -2.68 29.06
CA PHE A 249 3.36 -3.39 29.19
C PHE A 249 3.54 -4.91 29.16
N SER A 250 2.50 -5.60 29.64
CA SER A 250 2.46 -7.06 29.73
C SER A 250 1.08 -7.60 29.34
N LYS A 251 0.95 -8.93 29.28
CA LYS A 251 -0.35 -9.59 29.06
C LYS A 251 -1.39 -9.32 30.16
N GLN A 252 -0.98 -8.73 31.28
CA GLN A 252 -1.87 -8.31 32.36
C GLN A 252 -2.39 -6.87 32.17
N THR A 253 -1.83 -6.11 31.21
CA THR A 253 -2.28 -4.76 30.92
C THR A 253 -3.71 -4.77 30.39
N THR A 254 -4.57 -3.92 30.97
CA THR A 254 -5.97 -3.73 30.59
C THR A 254 -6.14 -2.81 29.39
N SER A 255 -5.17 -2.78 28.48
CA SER A 255 -5.19 -1.89 27.31
C SER A 255 -5.46 -2.66 26.03
N ALA A 256 -6.08 -1.99 25.07
CA ALA A 256 -6.13 -2.41 23.67
C ALA A 256 -5.21 -1.54 22.83
N PHE A 257 -4.42 -2.18 21.98
CA PHE A 257 -3.50 -1.57 21.02
C PHE A 257 -4.08 -1.78 19.63
N ILE A 258 -4.40 -0.68 18.96
CA ILE A 258 -5.15 -0.70 17.72
C ILE A 258 -4.30 -0.10 16.62
N SER A 259 -4.14 -0.81 15.50
CA SER A 259 -3.62 -0.22 14.28
C SER A 259 -4.71 -0.04 13.24
N VAL A 260 -4.74 1.15 12.65
CA VAL A 260 -5.67 1.52 11.57
C VAL A 260 -5.12 1.23 10.18
N GLY A 261 -3.83 0.88 10.06
CA GLY A 261 -3.22 0.45 8.80
C GLY A 261 -2.89 1.58 7.82
N GLY A 262 -2.50 2.74 8.36
CA GLY A 262 -2.27 4.00 7.66
C GLY A 262 -3.33 5.04 7.99
N HIS A 263 -4.06 5.51 6.99
CA HIS A 263 -5.09 6.53 7.17
C HIS A 263 -6.27 6.01 8.02
N VAL A 264 -6.59 6.74 9.09
CA VAL A 264 -7.76 6.44 9.94
C VAL A 264 -9.07 6.75 9.23
N THR A 265 -10.10 5.93 9.43
CA THR A 265 -11.42 6.14 8.82
C THR A 265 -12.52 6.20 9.86
N GLN A 266 -13.59 6.95 9.55
CA GLN A 266 -14.77 7.05 10.43
C GLN A 266 -15.35 5.67 10.76
N GLY A 267 -15.45 4.78 9.76
CA GLY A 267 -16.00 3.43 9.93
C GLY A 267 -15.20 2.57 10.91
N GLN A 268 -13.88 2.73 10.99
CA GLN A 268 -13.06 2.08 12.02
C GLN A 268 -13.40 2.63 13.41
N ILE A 269 -13.43 3.95 13.58
CA ILE A 269 -13.66 4.60 14.87
C ILE A 269 -15.06 4.32 15.41
N GLU A 270 -16.11 4.44 14.59
CA GLU A 270 -17.48 4.15 15.00
C GLU A 270 -17.66 2.71 15.49
N LYS A 271 -16.98 1.74 14.87
CA LYS A 271 -17.03 0.34 15.29
C LYS A 271 -16.24 0.11 16.57
N LEU A 272 -15.08 0.74 16.72
CA LEU A 272 -14.29 0.67 17.95
C LEU A 272 -15.07 1.29 19.13
N ILE A 273 -15.75 2.42 18.96
CA ILE A 273 -16.62 3.03 20.00
C ILE A 273 -17.69 2.03 20.47
N LYS A 274 -18.34 1.33 19.53
CA LYS A 274 -19.38 0.33 19.88
C LYS A 274 -18.84 -0.82 20.71
N VAL A 275 -17.60 -1.24 20.45
CA VAL A 275 -16.96 -2.38 21.12
C VAL A 275 -16.30 -1.98 22.43
N PHE A 276 -15.80 -0.75 22.51
CA PHE A 276 -15.07 -0.18 23.65
C PHE A 276 -15.75 1.13 24.12
N PRO A 277 -17.01 1.07 24.61
CA PRO A 277 -17.80 2.27 24.87
C PRO A 277 -17.30 3.09 26.09
N ASN A 278 -16.61 2.45 27.03
CA ASN A 278 -16.20 3.05 28.30
C ASN A 278 -14.66 3.14 28.47
N THR A 279 -13.92 3.15 27.37
CA THR A 279 -12.45 3.23 27.42
C THR A 279 -11.95 4.65 27.31
N LYS A 280 -10.78 4.93 27.88
CA LYS A 280 -10.00 6.14 27.59
C LYS A 280 -9.29 5.97 26.25
N TRP A 281 -9.33 6.99 25.41
CA TRP A 281 -8.76 6.96 24.07
C TRP A 281 -7.48 7.78 24.00
N HIS A 282 -6.42 7.16 23.47
CA HIS A 282 -5.11 7.75 23.29
C HIS A 282 -4.71 7.64 21.82
N CYS A 283 -4.45 8.76 21.16
CA CYS A 283 -3.96 8.74 19.78
C CYS A 283 -2.43 8.79 19.81
N CYS A 284 -1.81 7.85 19.09
CA CYS A 284 -0.36 7.64 19.03
C CYS A 284 0.09 7.59 17.56
N PHE A 285 -0.46 8.48 16.73
CA PHE A 285 -0.09 8.62 15.32
C PHE A 285 1.30 9.28 15.16
N ASP A 286 1.80 9.27 13.93
CA ASP A 286 3.12 9.82 13.64
C ASP A 286 3.17 11.32 13.96
N LYS A 287 4.34 11.80 14.39
CA LYS A 287 4.57 13.22 14.70
C LYS A 287 4.78 14.04 13.43
N ASP A 288 3.80 14.01 12.54
CA ASP A 288 3.77 14.73 11.28
C ASP A 288 2.38 15.34 10.97
N LEU A 289 2.27 16.05 9.85
CA LEU A 289 1.01 16.70 9.46
C LEU A 289 -0.15 15.72 9.26
N SER A 290 0.12 14.50 8.79
CA SER A 290 -0.90 13.48 8.57
C SER A 290 -1.39 12.95 9.92
N GLY A 291 -0.46 12.62 10.83
CA GLY A 291 -0.79 12.15 12.17
C GLY A 291 -1.60 13.17 12.97
N TYR A 292 -1.24 14.46 12.92
CA TYR A 292 -2.05 15.51 13.54
C TYR A 292 -3.46 15.63 12.94
N SER A 293 -3.60 15.42 11.63
CA SER A 293 -4.91 15.40 10.98
C SER A 293 -5.75 14.20 11.43
N PHE A 294 -5.11 13.06 11.68
CA PHE A 294 -5.75 11.87 12.24
C PHE A 294 -6.21 12.09 13.68
N ASP A 295 -5.38 12.72 14.53
CA ASP A 295 -5.77 13.11 15.90
C ASP A 295 -7.07 13.94 15.91
N ILE A 296 -7.12 14.98 15.07
CA ILE A 296 -8.29 15.86 14.94
C ILE A 296 -9.51 15.06 14.48
N SER A 297 -9.35 14.22 13.45
CA SER A 297 -10.45 13.41 12.90
C SER A 297 -11.04 12.47 13.95
N VAL A 298 -10.18 11.76 14.69
CA VAL A 298 -10.61 10.88 15.78
C VAL A 298 -11.34 11.66 16.87
N ALA A 299 -10.82 12.83 17.28
CA ALA A 299 -11.46 13.67 18.29
C ALA A 299 -12.86 14.15 17.85
N CYS A 300 -13.04 14.52 16.58
CA CYS A 300 -14.34 14.90 16.02
C CYS A 300 -15.35 13.75 16.09
N TRP A 301 -14.95 12.56 15.63
CA TRP A 301 -15.83 11.38 15.64
C TRP A 301 -16.15 10.90 17.06
N LEU A 302 -15.21 10.99 18.01
CA LEU A 302 -15.47 10.68 19.42
C LEU A 302 -16.46 11.65 20.07
N LYS A 303 -16.49 12.93 19.66
CA LYS A 303 -17.45 13.91 20.16
C LYS A 303 -18.81 13.89 19.46
N GLY A 304 -18.97 13.08 18.40
CA GLY A 304 -20.19 13.04 17.59
C GLY A 304 -20.47 14.34 16.84
N LYS A 305 -19.44 15.16 16.56
CA LYS A 305 -19.56 16.40 15.79
C LYS A 305 -19.14 16.14 14.34
N ASN A 306 -20.12 16.07 13.45
CA ASN A 306 -19.95 16.13 12.00
C ASN A 306 -20.53 17.44 11.48
#